data_AF-A0AAV4WDL8-F1
#
_entry.id   AF-A0AAV4WDL8-F1
#
_cell.length_a   1.000
_cell.length_b   1.000
_cell.length_c   1.000
_cell.angle_alpha   90.00
_cell.angle_beta   90.00
_cell.angle_gamma   90.00
#
_symmetry.space_group_name_H-M   'P 1'
#
loop_
_entity.id
_entity.type
_entity.pdbx_description
1 polymer ?
#
loop_
_entity_poly.entity_id
_entity_poly.type
_entity_poly.pdbx_seq_one_letter_code
_entity_poly.pdbx_strand_id
1 'polypeptide(L)'
;MTFQITNIASYCKICNSALFHCASNKKKSMHGQCPIGKESWCFYQQAIANGKTIIEKYTGLPNDILNIMKPVYLELWSRDLLQKCLHGKLRMQMKKESFNGTERNFCLG
;
A
#
# COMPACT_ATOMS: atom_id res chain seq x y z
N MET A 1 3.91 5.58 12.42
CA MET A 1 4.77 5.51 11.21
C MET A 1 3.97 6.06 10.03
N THR A 2 4.27 7.29 9.61
CA THR A 2 3.71 7.86 8.38
C THR A 2 4.55 7.37 7.21
N PHE A 3 3.98 6.51 6.36
CA PHE A 3 4.61 6.15 5.09
C PHE A 3 4.62 7.39 4.21
N GLN A 4 5.79 8.01 3.99
CA GLN A 4 5.95 9.05 2.99
C GLN A 4 5.83 8.43 1.60
N ILE A 5 4.65 8.60 0.98
CA ILE A 5 4.37 8.13 -0.37
C ILE A 5 4.98 9.13 -1.36
N THR A 6 6.26 8.95 -1.68
CA THR A 6 7.00 9.87 -2.56
C THR A 6 7.13 9.38 -4.00
N ASN A 7 6.85 8.11 -4.27
CA ASN A 7 6.98 7.51 -5.61
C ASN A 7 5.94 6.39 -5.83
N ILE A 8 5.29 6.42 -7.00
CA ILE A 8 4.28 5.43 -7.41
C ILE A 8 4.87 4.01 -7.42
N ALA A 9 6.12 3.84 -7.84
CA ALA A 9 6.79 2.53 -7.85
C ALA A 9 6.95 1.95 -6.42
N SER A 10 7.25 2.80 -5.44
CA SER A 10 7.32 2.40 -4.03
C SER A 10 5.95 1.95 -3.52
N TYR A 11 4.89 2.62 -3.96
CA TYR A 11 3.52 2.27 -3.60
C TYR A 11 3.10 0.91 -4.19
N CYS A 12 3.34 0.67 -5.48
CA CYS A 12 3.10 -0.63 -6.12
C CYS A 12 3.82 -1.77 -5.37
N LYS A 13 5.05 -1.53 -4.93
CA LYS A 13 5.86 -2.50 -4.18
C LYS A 13 5.25 -2.85 -2.82
N ILE A 14 4.74 -1.85 -2.08
CA ILE A 14 4.07 -2.06 -0.79
C ILE A 14 2.78 -2.87 -0.98
N CYS A 15 1.94 -2.49 -1.95
CA CYS A 15 0.69 -3.21 -2.21
C CYS A 15 0.96 -4.66 -2.62
N ASN A 16 1.92 -4.89 -3.53
CA ASN A 16 2.32 -6.23 -3.92
C ASN A 16 2.81 -7.05 -2.72
N SER A 17 3.60 -6.43 -1.83
CA SER A 17 4.03 -7.06 -0.59
C SER A 17 2.87 -7.44 0.32
N ALA A 18 1.83 -6.60 0.44
CA ALA A 18 0.66 -6.89 1.27
C ALA A 18 -0.15 -8.06 0.71
N LEU A 19 -0.33 -8.13 -0.62
CA LEU A 19 -1.03 -9.24 -1.26
C LEU A 19 -0.34 -10.58 -1.00
N PHE A 20 0.97 -10.64 -1.19
CA PHE A 20 1.74 -11.87 -0.98
C PHE A 20 1.85 -12.24 0.50
N HIS A 21 1.93 -11.25 1.40
CA HIS A 21 1.86 -11.48 2.84
C HIS A 21 0.54 -12.19 3.23
N CYS A 22 -0.60 -11.71 2.74
CA CYS A 22 -1.90 -12.33 2.99
C CYS A 22 -2.04 -13.73 2.38
N ALA A 23 -1.33 -14.00 1.28
CA ALA A 23 -1.29 -15.32 0.65
C ALA A 23 -0.35 -16.32 1.34
N SER A 24 0.55 -15.84 2.21
CA SER A 24 1.52 -16.68 2.91
C SER A 24 0.83 -17.73 3.78
N ASN A 25 1.37 -18.94 3.79
CA ASN A 25 0.85 -20.04 4.59
C ASN A 25 1.94 -21.04 5.00
N LYS A 26 1.56 -21.97 5.87
CA LYS A 26 2.44 -23.04 6.41
C LYS A 26 3.24 -23.80 5.35
N LYS A 27 2.67 -24.03 4.17
CA LYS A 27 3.31 -24.79 3.09
C LYS A 27 4.15 -23.91 2.17
N LYS A 28 3.77 -22.63 2.05
CA LYS A 28 4.38 -21.67 1.14
C LYS A 28 4.51 -20.31 1.82
N SER A 29 5.69 -20.05 2.37
CA SER A 29 6.00 -18.75 2.93
C SER A 29 6.22 -17.72 1.81
N MET A 30 5.45 -16.63 1.84
CA MET A 30 5.45 -15.58 0.81
C MET A 30 5.80 -14.20 1.38
N HIS A 31 6.62 -14.17 2.44
CA HIS A 31 7.07 -12.92 3.07
C HIS A 31 8.26 -12.26 2.36
N GLY A 32 8.76 -12.82 1.26
CA GLY A 32 9.94 -12.32 0.56
C GLY A 32 9.79 -10.90 0.00
N GLN A 33 8.56 -10.46 -0.30
CA GLN A 33 8.27 -9.10 -0.73
C GLN A 33 8.15 -8.09 0.43
N CYS A 34 8.04 -8.58 1.66
CA CYS A 34 7.89 -7.75 2.86
C CYS A 34 9.17 -7.00 3.19
N PRO A 35 9.07 -5.78 3.76
CA PRO A 35 10.25 -5.04 4.22
C PRO A 35 11.03 -5.89 5.22
N ILE A 36 12.36 -5.86 5.12
CA ILE A 36 13.25 -6.61 6.01
C ILE A 36 13.60 -5.72 7.21
N GLY A 37 13.86 -6.33 8.36
CA GLY A 37 14.40 -5.65 9.53
C GLY A 37 13.45 -5.62 10.72
N LYS A 38 13.95 -5.11 11.84
CA LYS A 38 13.22 -5.06 13.12
C LYS A 38 12.02 -4.11 13.07
N GLU A 39 12.09 -3.09 12.22
CA GLU A 39 11.01 -2.13 11.96
C GLU A 39 10.02 -2.58 10.88
N SER A 40 10.15 -3.82 10.40
CA SER A 40 9.20 -4.36 9.44
C SER A 40 7.81 -4.48 10.06
N TRP A 41 6.79 -4.08 9.31
CA TRP A 41 5.40 -4.37 9.67
C TRP A 41 5.09 -5.88 9.54
N CYS A 42 5.91 -6.64 8.82
CA CYS A 42 5.76 -8.07 8.69
C CYS A 42 6.42 -8.79 9.87
N PHE A 43 5.59 -9.38 10.74
CA PHE A 43 6.06 -10.13 11.91
C PHE A 43 7.05 -11.24 11.58
N TYR A 44 6.91 -11.89 10.41
CA TYR A 44 7.85 -12.91 9.94
C TYR A 44 9.25 -12.31 9.76
N GLN A 45 9.35 -11.22 9.01
CA GLN A 45 10.62 -10.54 8.75
C GLN A 45 11.22 -9.93 10.02
N GLN A 46 10.37 -9.41 10.91
CA GLN A 46 10.78 -8.89 12.20
C GLN A 46 11.36 -9.99 13.10
N ALA A 47 10.76 -11.18 13.13
CA ALA A 47 11.27 -12.29 13.92
C ALA A 47 12.61 -12.79 13.40
N ILE A 48 12.75 -12.94 12.07
CA ILE A 48 14.04 -13.28 11.44
C ILE A 48 15.11 -12.26 11.83
N ALA A 49 14.81 -10.96 11.73
CA ALA A 49 15.75 -9.89 12.08
C ALA A 49 16.11 -9.86 13.58
N ASN A 50 15.30 -10.48 14.43
CA ASN A 50 15.56 -10.65 15.86
C ASN A 50 16.12 -12.03 16.22
N GLY A 51 16.46 -12.87 15.24
CA GLY A 51 17.00 -14.22 15.47
C GLY A 51 16.00 -15.20 16.09
N LYS A 52 14.69 -14.95 15.96
CA LYS A 52 13.64 -15.81 16.51
C LYS A 52 13.17 -16.82 15.47
N THR A 53 12.89 -18.05 15.90
CA THR A 53 12.18 -19.03 15.08
C THR A 53 10.72 -18.65 14.99
N ILE A 54 10.19 -18.56 13.77
CA ILE A 54 8.77 -18.31 13.53
C ILE A 54 8.12 -19.50 12.83
N ILE A 55 6.89 -19.79 13.23
CA ILE A 55 6.05 -20.80 12.59
C ILE A 55 4.88 -20.05 11.99
N GLU A 56 4.69 -20.18 10.68
CA GLU A 56 3.52 -19.62 10.00
C GLU A 56 2.26 -20.29 10.58
N LYS A 57 1.33 -19.51 11.13
CA LYS A 57 0.09 -20.09 11.72
C LYS A 57 -1.09 -20.05 10.76
N TYR A 58 -1.04 -19.18 9.77
CA TYR A 58 -2.15 -18.89 8.87
C TYR A 58 -2.23 -19.87 7.71
N THR A 59 -3.46 -20.11 7.26
CA THR A 59 -3.77 -20.92 6.08
C THR A 59 -3.53 -20.18 4.77
N GLY A 60 -3.44 -18.83 4.83
CA GLY A 60 -3.26 -17.96 3.67
C GLY A 60 -4.45 -17.93 2.72
N LEU A 61 -4.38 -17.08 1.70
CA LEU A 61 -5.33 -17.13 0.58
C LEU A 61 -5.12 -18.40 -0.26
N PRO A 62 -6.20 -19.11 -0.64
CA PRO A 62 -6.13 -20.18 -1.63
C PRO A 62 -5.53 -19.68 -2.95
N ASN A 63 -4.74 -20.52 -3.62
CA ASN A 63 -4.02 -20.14 -4.84
C ASN A 63 -4.98 -19.70 -5.95
N ASP A 64 -6.15 -20.33 -6.06
CA ASP A 64 -7.15 -19.98 -7.07
C ASP A 64 -7.71 -18.57 -6.86
N ILE A 65 -7.99 -18.20 -5.61
CA ILE A 65 -8.42 -16.84 -5.24
C ILE A 65 -7.30 -15.84 -5.49
N LEU A 66 -6.06 -16.18 -5.13
CA LEU A 66 -4.90 -15.33 -5.40
C LEU A 66 -4.72 -15.08 -6.91
N ASN A 67 -4.89 -16.10 -7.74
CA ASN A 67 -4.75 -16.00 -9.19
C ASN A 67 -5.81 -15.10 -9.83
N ILE A 68 -7.05 -15.13 -9.31
CA ILE A 68 -8.13 -14.24 -9.74
C ILE A 68 -7.87 -12.81 -9.24
N MET A 69 -7.46 -12.66 -7.98
CA MET A 69 -7.34 -11.36 -7.33
C MET A 69 -6.08 -10.60 -7.79
N LYS A 70 -4.98 -11.30 -8.06
CA LYS A 70 -3.69 -10.70 -8.42
C LYS A 70 -3.75 -9.75 -9.63
N PRO A 71 -4.32 -10.11 -10.80
CA PRO A 71 -4.37 -9.18 -11.94
C PRO A 71 -5.19 -7.93 -11.60
N VAL A 72 -6.36 -8.08 -10.98
CA VAL A 72 -7.21 -6.96 -10.56
C VAL A 72 -6.49 -6.07 -9.55
N TYR A 73 -5.82 -6.68 -8.57
CA TYR A 73 -5.07 -5.97 -7.54
C TYR A 73 -3.88 -5.21 -8.14
N LEU A 74 -3.13 -5.81 -9.06
CA LEU A 74 -2.02 -5.13 -9.74
C LEU A 74 -2.51 -4.02 -10.68
N GLU A 75 -3.65 -4.20 -11.34
CA GLU A 75 -4.27 -3.19 -12.19
C GLU A 75 -4.72 -1.98 -11.37
N LEU A 76 -5.41 -2.19 -10.23
CA LEU A 76 -5.82 -1.13 -9.30
C LEU A 76 -4.65 -0.28 -8.83
N TRP A 77 -3.50 -0.91 -8.66
CA TRP A 77 -2.25 -0.25 -8.27
C TRP A 77 -1.32 0.04 -9.44
N SER A 78 -1.84 0.05 -10.67
CA SER A 78 -1.08 0.46 -11.84
C SER A 78 -0.72 1.94 -11.75
N ARG A 79 0.38 2.30 -12.42
CA ARG A 79 0.84 3.69 -12.47
C ARG A 79 -0.24 4.62 -12.99
N ASP A 80 -1.02 4.19 -13.97
CA ASP A 80 -2.01 5.03 -14.64
C ASP A 80 -3.19 5.37 -13.73
N LEU A 81 -3.70 4.40 -12.97
CA LEU A 81 -4.77 4.64 -12.00
C LEU A 81 -4.27 5.43 -10.78
N LEU A 82 -3.09 5.09 -10.26
CA LEU A 82 -2.49 5.81 -9.14
C LEU A 82 -2.17 7.26 -9.50
N GLN A 83 -1.66 7.51 -10.71
CA GLN A 83 -1.39 8.85 -11.20
C GLN A 83 -2.69 9.67 -11.34
N LYS A 84 -3.78 9.07 -11.82
CA LYS A 84 -5.11 9.72 -11.83
C LYS A 84 -5.60 10.04 -10.42
N CYS A 85 -5.44 9.13 -9.45
CA CYS A 85 -5.82 9.37 -8.06
C CYS A 85 -4.98 10.49 -7.41
N LEU A 86 -3.67 10.51 -7.64
CA LEU A 86 -2.77 11.56 -7.13
C LEU A 86 -3.07 12.92 -7.76
N HIS A 87 -3.30 12.99 -9.08
CA HIS A 87 -3.76 14.20 -9.76
C HIS A 87 -5.13 14.65 -9.25
N GLY A 88 -6.05 13.73 -8.98
CA GLY A 88 -7.34 14.02 -8.36
C GLY A 88 -7.19 14.63 -6.97
N LYS A 89 -6.30 14.08 -6.14
CA LYS A 89 -5.99 14.59 -4.80
C LYS A 89 -5.38 15.99 -4.84
N LEU A 90 -4.44 16.24 -5.75
CA LEU A 90 -3.89 17.58 -6.00
C LEU A 90 -4.97 18.55 -6.47
N ARG A 91 -5.83 18.14 -7.41
CA ARG A 91 -6.95 18.96 -7.91
C ARG A 91 -7.95 19.30 -6.81
N MET A 92 -8.28 18.36 -5.92
CA MET A 92 -9.17 18.59 -4.78
C MET A 92 -8.53 19.57 -3.77
N GLN A 93 -7.23 19.46 -3.52
CA GLN A 93 -6.53 20.37 -2.62
C GLN A 93 -6.42 21.79 -3.20
N MET A 94 -6.09 21.93 -4.49
CA MET A 94 -6.11 23.23 -5.18
C MET A 94 -7.52 23.84 -5.21
N LYS A 95 -8.58 23.03 -5.38
CA LYS A 95 -9.97 23.53 -5.32
C LYS A 95 -10.33 24.07 -3.94
N LYS A 96 -9.87 23.43 -2.87
CA LYS A 96 -10.08 23.89 -1.49
C LYS A 96 -9.37 25.21 -1.23
N GLU A 97 -8.16 25.39 -1.77
CA GLU A 97 -7.39 26.63 -1.70
C GLU A 97 -8.00 27.74 -2.56
N SER A 98 -8.53 27.44 -3.74
CA SER A 98 -9.23 28.42 -4.58
C SER A 98 -10.60 28.82 -4.00
N PHE A 99 -11.32 27.90 -3.35
CA PHE A 99 -12.59 28.22 -2.70
C PHE A 99 -12.39 29.19 -1.53
N ASN A 100 -11.37 28.96 -0.69
CA ASN A 100 -10.96 29.91 0.36
C ASN A 100 -10.35 31.23 -0.16
N GLY A 101 -10.02 31.31 -1.45
CA GLY A 101 -9.52 32.53 -2.10
C GLY A 101 -10.63 33.43 -2.66
N THR A 102 -11.85 32.92 -2.84
CA THR A 102 -12.93 33.66 -3.52
C THR A 102 -13.98 34.24 -2.55
N GLU A 103 -14.00 33.85 -1.28
CA GLU A 103 -14.92 34.38 -0.25
C GLU A 103 -14.34 35.54 0.60
N ARG A 104 -13.31 36.25 0.13
CA ARG A 104 -12.76 37.42 0.86
C ARG A 104 -13.06 38.80 0.27
N ASN A 105 -13.82 38.91 -0.82
CA ASN A 105 -14.07 40.20 -1.48
C ASN A 105 -15.54 40.51 -1.83
N PHE A 106 -16.54 39.94 -1.15
CA PHE A 106 -17.95 40.30 -1.39
C PHE A 106 -18.73 40.84 -0.17
N CYS A 107 -18.08 41.04 0.97
CA CYS A 107 -18.69 41.69 2.15
C CYS A 107 -17.81 42.83 2.69
N LEU A 108 -17.45 43.78 1.83
CA LEU A 108 -17.04 45.14 2.24
C LEU A 108 -17.61 46.11 1.20
N GLY A 109 -18.89 46.40 1.35
CA GLY A 109 -19.69 47.39 0.62
C GLY A 109 -20.98 47.62 1.38
#